data_AF-A0A9P4GEY8-F1
#
_entry.id   AF-A0A9P4GEY8-F1
#
_cell.length_a   1.000
_cell.length_b   1.000
_cell.length_c   1.000
_cell.angle_alpha   90.00
_cell.angle_beta   90.00
_cell.angle_gamma   90.00
#
_symmetry.space_group_name_H-M   'P 1'
#
loop_
_entity.id
_entity.type
_entity.pdbx_description
1 polymer ?
#
loop_
_entity_poly.entity_id
_entity_poly.type
_entity_poly.pdbx_seq_one_letter_code
_entity_poly.pdbx_strand_id
1 'polypeptide(L)'
;MRLPENIDTVHVLKSPPFDLGPAGKIRTLRKQIQEVTGDGKLSPVPVQEEHVLFQDSMYLCTHVYGDSKGARHTDVYLWVGSGIAEPTLEDAQLFARNHAKQNQGQLLIIRQGQEPPNLFEALGGIVITRRGAKPASKEFMLCGRRHLGHLAFDEVDFSLKSLCSAFPYLVSTTAGKVYLWKGRGCSAEELSGARLMGMDLAPTGDFAEIEEGTEPQDFIKTFPSPAIPTKGPAIPRSADHWRYKSTSDKYRPRLYKIEQHSEQHAGWGQALQTPVSPSGVRTEIKEVMPFCQRDLEPEHVYVLDAFFEMYIIIGSLSRTQSHAFSTALLFAQEYGILAVSEEDRPFMPVTTVVLEGVPRDMKAVFRHWDDRLIPAAGLMTGKLGRGKSLRIVGLEKALEGTRR
;
A
#
# COMPACT_ATOMS: atom_id res chain seq x y z
N MET A 1 5.97 -9.18 30.22
CA MET A 1 6.89 -9.29 29.08
C MET A 1 7.30 -7.89 28.66
N ARG A 2 8.56 -7.67 28.29
CA ARG A 2 9.09 -6.40 27.77
C ARG A 2 9.55 -6.65 26.33
N LEU A 3 9.59 -5.59 25.50
CA LEU A 3 10.21 -5.70 24.19
C LEU A 3 11.67 -6.16 24.31
N PRO A 4 12.16 -6.99 23.36
CA PRO A 4 13.58 -7.30 23.24
C PRO A 4 14.44 -6.03 23.21
N GLU A 5 15.57 -6.03 23.93
CA GLU A 5 16.43 -4.85 24.10
C GLU A 5 17.01 -4.32 22.78
N ASN A 6 17.09 -5.16 21.74
CA ASN A 6 17.55 -4.77 20.42
C ASN A 6 16.52 -3.98 19.59
N ILE A 7 15.29 -3.79 20.11
CA ILE A 7 14.21 -3.08 19.44
C ILE A 7 14.05 -1.72 20.11
N ASP A 8 14.49 -0.66 19.43
CA ASP A 8 14.25 0.73 19.82
C ASP A 8 13.03 1.28 19.07
N THR A 9 11.89 1.34 19.74
CA THR A 9 10.62 1.82 19.19
C THR A 9 10.69 3.29 18.76
N VAL A 10 11.45 4.14 19.47
CA VAL A 10 11.61 5.56 19.13
C VAL A 10 12.40 5.70 17.84
N HIS A 11 13.49 4.94 17.69
CA HIS A 11 14.25 4.91 16.45
C HIS A 11 13.39 4.42 15.28
N VAL A 12 12.64 3.32 15.44
CA VAL A 12 11.74 2.79 14.39
C VAL A 12 10.72 3.85 13.96
N LEU A 13 10.15 4.59 14.90
CA LEU A 13 9.20 5.66 14.60
C LEU A 13 9.84 6.81 13.82
N LYS A 14 11.07 7.21 14.17
CA LYS A 14 11.75 8.40 13.63
C LYS A 14 12.60 8.15 12.37
N SER A 15 12.87 6.90 12.02
CA SER A 15 13.76 6.53 10.92
C SER A 15 13.02 5.78 9.81
N PRO A 16 12.13 6.44 9.05
CA PRO A 16 11.45 5.82 7.92
C PRO A 16 12.45 5.44 6.80
N PRO A 17 12.16 4.39 5.99
CA PRO A 17 13.04 3.96 4.90
C PRO A 17 13.36 5.03 3.84
N PHE A 18 12.46 5.99 3.64
CA PHE A 18 12.68 7.15 2.76
C PHE A 18 12.63 8.45 3.57
N ASP A 19 13.60 9.33 3.30
CA ASP A 19 13.55 10.73 3.73
C ASP A 19 12.61 11.51 2.81
N LEU A 20 11.45 11.89 3.33
CA LEU A 20 10.46 12.72 2.63
C LEU A 20 10.66 14.22 2.91
N GLY A 21 11.68 14.58 3.69
CA GLY A 21 12.04 15.96 4.00
C GLY A 21 12.86 16.62 2.88
N PRO A 22 13.34 17.86 3.11
CA PRO A 22 14.10 18.61 2.12
C PRO A 22 15.38 17.93 1.64
N ALA A 23 16.04 17.12 2.49
CA ALA A 23 17.30 16.46 2.15
C ALA A 23 17.12 15.28 1.18
N GLY A 24 15.94 14.64 1.19
CA GLY A 24 15.55 13.59 0.24
C GLY A 24 15.03 14.10 -1.11
N LYS A 25 14.84 15.42 -1.27
CA LYS A 25 14.39 15.99 -2.55
C LYS A 25 15.44 15.79 -3.64
N ILE A 26 14.96 15.40 -4.82
CA ILE A 26 15.75 15.26 -6.03
C ILE A 26 15.30 16.26 -7.09
N ARG A 27 16.14 16.46 -8.12
CA ARG A 27 15.78 17.24 -9.30
C ARG A 27 15.93 16.39 -10.55
N THR A 28 14.82 16.11 -11.23
CA THR A 28 14.82 15.41 -12.53
C THR A 28 15.61 16.23 -13.55
N LEU A 29 16.61 15.61 -14.16
CA LEU A 29 17.44 16.17 -15.24
C LEU A 29 17.01 15.65 -16.61
N ARG A 30 16.71 14.35 -16.68
CA ARG A 30 16.20 13.68 -17.87
C ARG A 30 15.34 12.50 -17.44
N LYS A 31 14.23 12.27 -18.14
CA LYS A 31 13.42 11.07 -17.97
C LYS A 31 12.98 10.53 -19.33
N GLN A 32 12.82 9.21 -19.41
CA GLN A 32 12.28 8.51 -20.57
C GLN A 32 11.55 7.27 -20.08
N ILE A 33 10.29 7.09 -20.49
CA ILE A 33 9.51 5.90 -20.19
C ILE A 33 9.07 5.20 -21.48
N GLN A 34 9.13 3.87 -21.46
CA GLN A 34 8.72 3.01 -22.56
C GLN A 34 7.96 1.81 -21.99
N GLU A 35 6.94 1.35 -22.68
CA GLU A 35 6.30 0.08 -22.37
C GLU A 35 7.22 -1.05 -22.84
N VAL A 36 7.34 -2.11 -22.03
CA VAL A 36 8.18 -3.27 -22.32
C VAL A 36 7.35 -4.56 -22.23
N THR A 37 7.51 -5.44 -23.20
CA THR A 37 6.90 -6.78 -23.20
C THR A 37 7.86 -7.83 -22.66
N GLY A 38 7.37 -9.05 -22.37
CA GLY A 38 8.18 -10.14 -21.82
C GLY A 38 9.39 -10.55 -22.68
N ASP A 39 9.30 -10.36 -23.99
CA ASP A 39 10.37 -10.59 -24.97
C ASP A 39 11.32 -9.39 -25.13
N GLY A 40 11.17 -8.34 -24.31
CA GLY A 40 12.05 -7.18 -24.28
C GLY A 40 11.79 -6.12 -25.34
N LYS A 41 10.72 -6.25 -26.14
CA LYS A 41 10.35 -5.21 -27.12
C LYS A 41 9.89 -3.95 -26.41
N LEU A 42 10.44 -2.81 -26.83
CA LEU A 42 10.12 -1.49 -26.30
C LEU A 42 9.16 -0.73 -27.22
N SER A 43 8.13 -0.12 -26.64
CA SER A 43 7.19 0.74 -27.34
C SER A 43 7.14 2.13 -26.69
N PRO A 44 7.05 3.22 -27.47
CA PRO A 44 6.96 4.56 -26.90
C PRO A 44 5.64 4.76 -26.16
N VAL A 45 5.70 5.49 -25.04
CA VAL A 45 4.51 5.96 -24.32
C VAL A 45 4.24 7.42 -24.74
N PRO A 46 3.02 7.80 -25.12
CA PRO A 46 2.69 9.21 -25.38
C PRO A 46 3.00 10.09 -24.18
N VAL A 47 3.57 11.27 -24.39
CA VAL A 47 4.03 12.18 -23.32
C VAL A 47 2.91 12.51 -22.32
N GLN A 48 1.69 12.68 -22.81
CA GLN A 48 0.51 12.98 -22.01
C GLN A 48 0.07 11.79 -21.13
N GLU A 49 0.52 10.57 -21.44
CA GLU A 49 0.13 9.34 -20.74
C GLU A 49 1.29 8.74 -19.93
N GLU A 50 2.45 9.41 -19.86
CA GLU A 50 3.63 8.87 -19.16
C GLU A 50 3.40 8.65 -17.66
N HIS A 51 2.36 9.25 -17.08
CA HIS A 51 1.94 9.10 -15.70
C HIS A 51 0.84 8.04 -15.49
N VAL A 52 0.41 7.35 -16.55
CA VAL A 52 -0.66 6.34 -16.55
C VAL A 52 -0.08 4.95 -16.83
N LEU A 53 -0.10 4.09 -15.83
CA LEU A 53 0.47 2.74 -15.88
C LEU A 53 -0.64 1.69 -15.79
N PHE A 54 -0.49 0.57 -16.50
CA PHE A 54 -1.52 -0.47 -16.62
C PHE A 54 -1.17 -1.75 -15.86
N GLN A 55 -2.17 -2.32 -15.19
CA GLN A 55 -2.06 -3.53 -14.37
C GLN A 55 -1.48 -4.74 -15.12
N ASP A 56 -1.79 -4.89 -16.41
CA ASP A 56 -1.34 -6.02 -17.23
C ASP A 56 -0.14 -5.65 -18.14
N SER A 57 0.56 -4.55 -17.82
CA SER A 57 1.72 -4.05 -18.57
C SER A 57 2.97 -3.93 -17.69
N MET A 58 4.13 -3.80 -18.34
CA MET A 58 5.40 -3.42 -17.72
C MET A 58 5.97 -2.18 -18.40
N TYR A 59 6.71 -1.37 -17.65
CA TYR A 59 7.34 -0.15 -18.17
C TYR A 59 8.79 -0.04 -17.72
N LEU A 60 9.67 0.38 -18.64
CA LEU A 60 11.01 0.82 -18.30
C LEU A 60 11.05 2.34 -18.24
N CYS A 61 11.39 2.89 -17.08
CA CYS A 61 11.61 4.31 -16.86
C CYS A 61 13.07 4.59 -16.52
N THR A 62 13.81 5.18 -17.46
CA THR A 62 15.17 5.69 -17.20
C THR A 62 15.07 7.11 -16.65
N HIS A 63 15.55 7.30 -15.43
CA HIS A 63 15.50 8.57 -14.70
C HIS A 63 16.91 9.03 -14.33
N VAL A 64 17.29 10.19 -14.84
CA VAL A 64 18.54 10.88 -14.49
C VAL A 64 18.17 12.06 -13.61
N TYR A 65 18.73 12.13 -12.40
CA TYR A 65 18.41 13.17 -11.43
C TYR A 65 19.65 13.64 -10.67
N GLY A 66 19.56 14.85 -10.10
CA GLY A 66 20.53 15.36 -9.13
C GLY A 66 19.96 15.24 -7.72
N ASP A 67 20.80 14.86 -6.76
CA ASP A 67 20.45 14.90 -5.33
C ASP A 67 20.67 16.30 -4.73
N SER A 68 20.31 16.44 -3.45
CA SER A 68 20.46 17.69 -2.68
C SER A 68 21.93 18.14 -2.50
N LYS A 69 22.91 17.27 -2.74
CA LYS A 69 24.34 17.56 -2.71
C LYS A 69 24.92 17.84 -4.11
N GLY A 70 24.07 17.80 -5.15
CA GLY A 70 24.47 18.03 -6.53
C GLY A 70 25.09 16.81 -7.23
N ALA A 71 25.12 15.64 -6.59
CA ALA A 71 25.59 14.42 -7.24
C ALA A 71 24.52 13.94 -8.24
N ARG A 72 24.99 13.46 -9.39
CA ARG A 72 24.12 12.98 -10.48
C ARG A 72 23.97 11.46 -10.39
N HIS A 73 22.74 11.00 -10.45
CA HIS A 73 22.34 9.61 -10.38
C HIS A 73 21.56 9.21 -11.64
N THR A 74 21.59 7.91 -11.97
CA THR A 74 20.78 7.32 -13.03
C THR A 74 20.16 6.03 -12.51
N ASP A 75 18.83 6.00 -12.41
CA ASP A 75 18.07 4.81 -12.11
C ASP A 75 17.28 4.36 -13.34
N VAL A 76 17.13 3.05 -13.50
CA VAL A 76 16.25 2.44 -14.49
C VAL A 76 15.23 1.60 -13.74
N TYR A 77 13.99 2.07 -13.71
CA TYR A 77 12.90 1.36 -13.06
C TYR A 77 12.24 0.41 -14.05
N LEU A 78 12.18 -0.87 -13.75
CA LEU A 78 11.24 -1.81 -14.35
C LEU A 78 9.99 -1.82 -13.47
N TRP A 79 9.00 -1.01 -13.83
CA TRP A 79 7.70 -1.03 -13.19
C TRP A 79 6.88 -2.21 -13.74
N VAL A 80 6.23 -2.95 -12.83
CA VAL A 80 5.55 -4.20 -13.14
C VAL A 80 4.14 -4.16 -12.57
N GLY A 81 3.16 -4.20 -13.47
CA GLY A 81 1.76 -4.26 -13.11
C GLY A 81 1.41 -5.51 -12.30
N SER A 82 0.39 -5.42 -11.46
CA SER A 82 0.00 -6.54 -10.58
C SER A 82 -0.61 -7.75 -11.31
N GLY A 83 -1.01 -7.58 -12.57
CA GLY A 83 -1.48 -8.66 -13.46
C GLY A 83 -0.35 -9.42 -14.17
N ILE A 84 0.90 -8.95 -14.06
CA ILE A 84 2.06 -9.63 -14.67
C ILE A 84 2.49 -10.83 -13.82
N ALA A 85 2.54 -12.00 -14.45
CA ALA A 85 3.02 -13.24 -13.84
C ALA A 85 4.54 -13.22 -13.61
N GLU A 86 5.01 -13.91 -12.55
CA GLU A 86 6.45 -14.00 -12.22
C GLU A 86 7.33 -14.47 -13.38
N PRO A 87 6.99 -15.53 -14.15
CA PRO A 87 7.85 -15.98 -15.25
C PRO A 87 8.04 -14.89 -16.32
N THR A 88 6.99 -14.14 -16.63
CA THR A 88 7.05 -13.03 -17.60
C THR A 88 7.96 -11.90 -17.10
N LEU A 89 7.97 -11.63 -15.79
CA LEU A 89 8.92 -10.70 -15.20
C LEU A 89 10.36 -11.22 -15.29
N GLU A 90 10.60 -12.48 -14.96
CA GLU A 90 11.94 -13.09 -15.01
C GLU A 90 12.56 -12.98 -16.41
N ASP A 91 11.76 -13.24 -17.46
CA ASP A 91 12.15 -13.06 -18.85
C ASP A 91 12.49 -11.59 -19.17
N ALA A 92 11.57 -10.66 -18.83
CA ALA A 92 11.76 -9.23 -19.06
C ALA A 92 12.98 -8.64 -18.31
N GLN A 93 13.30 -9.19 -17.14
CA GLN A 93 14.38 -8.71 -16.29
C GLN A 93 15.75 -8.83 -16.99
N LEU A 94 15.97 -9.85 -17.82
CA LEU A 94 17.20 -9.99 -18.60
C LEU A 94 17.41 -8.80 -19.54
N PHE A 95 16.36 -8.38 -20.24
CA PHE A 95 16.39 -7.22 -21.13
C PHE A 95 16.52 -5.91 -20.36
N ALA A 96 15.79 -5.77 -19.25
CA ALA A 96 15.87 -4.60 -18.37
C ALA A 96 17.30 -4.39 -17.80
N ARG A 97 17.99 -5.47 -17.44
CA ARG A 97 19.39 -5.42 -16.98
C ARG A 97 20.33 -4.90 -18.08
N ASN A 98 20.13 -5.34 -19.31
CA ASN A 98 20.92 -4.85 -20.45
C ASN A 98 20.64 -3.38 -20.74
N HIS A 99 19.36 -2.97 -20.72
CA HIS A 99 18.95 -1.58 -20.89
C HIS A 99 19.53 -0.66 -19.80
N ALA A 100 19.54 -1.11 -18.54
CA ALA A 100 20.15 -0.38 -17.43
C ALA A 100 21.66 -0.18 -17.61
N LYS A 101 22.38 -1.24 -18.02
CA LYS A 101 23.82 -1.15 -18.34
C LYS A 101 24.11 -0.15 -19.46
N GLN A 102 23.33 -0.17 -20.55
CA GLN A 102 23.48 0.75 -21.68
C GLN A 102 23.26 2.21 -21.28
N ASN A 103 22.37 2.46 -20.31
CA ASN A 103 22.09 3.79 -19.77
C ASN A 103 22.96 4.16 -18.56
N GLN A 104 23.94 3.33 -18.18
CA GLN A 104 24.79 3.53 -17.00
C GLN A 104 23.97 3.75 -15.71
N GLY A 105 22.85 3.03 -15.59
CA GLY A 105 21.94 3.15 -14.45
C GLY A 105 21.79 1.87 -13.64
N GLN A 106 21.31 2.01 -12.41
CA GLN A 106 20.94 0.90 -11.56
C GLN A 106 19.54 0.39 -11.93
N LEU A 107 19.38 -0.92 -12.16
CA LEU A 107 18.05 -1.52 -12.36
C LEU A 107 17.34 -1.66 -11.00
N LEU A 108 16.12 -1.12 -10.94
CA LEU A 108 15.21 -1.25 -9.80
C LEU A 108 13.91 -1.90 -10.29
N ILE A 109 13.50 -3.01 -9.70
CA ILE A 109 12.22 -3.66 -10.04
C ILE A 109 11.17 -3.19 -9.05
N ILE A 110 10.13 -2.59 -9.58
CA ILE A 110 9.09 -1.92 -8.81
C ILE A 110 7.76 -2.57 -9.14
N ARG A 111 7.05 -3.09 -8.14
CA ARG A 111 5.68 -3.58 -8.33
C ARG A 111 4.69 -2.43 -8.23
N GLN A 112 3.57 -2.57 -8.94
CA GLN A 112 2.42 -1.67 -8.80
C GLN A 112 2.04 -1.48 -7.32
N GLY A 113 1.94 -0.22 -6.90
CA GLY A 113 1.66 0.16 -5.51
C GLY A 113 2.89 0.31 -4.62
N GLN A 114 4.08 -0.06 -5.11
CA GLN A 114 5.37 0.09 -4.43
C GLN A 114 6.27 1.14 -5.11
N GLU A 115 5.71 2.12 -5.80
CA GLU A 115 6.48 3.17 -6.46
C GLU A 115 7.21 4.04 -5.41
N PRO A 116 8.56 4.15 -5.47
CA PRO A 116 9.31 4.99 -4.54
C PRO A 116 9.16 6.49 -4.90
N PRO A 117 9.47 7.41 -3.97
CA PRO A 117 9.34 8.86 -4.22
C PRO A 117 10.05 9.32 -5.51
N ASN A 118 11.24 8.79 -5.79
CA ASN A 118 11.99 9.17 -6.99
C ASN A 118 11.30 8.73 -8.29
N LEU A 119 10.59 7.60 -8.28
CA LEU A 119 9.79 7.18 -9.43
C LEU A 119 8.54 8.07 -9.59
N PHE A 120 7.90 8.48 -8.49
CA PHE A 120 6.85 9.50 -8.57
C PHE A 120 7.37 10.79 -9.23
N GLU A 121 8.53 11.30 -8.81
CA GLU A 121 9.18 12.48 -9.41
C GLU A 121 9.48 12.27 -10.91
N ALA A 122 9.93 11.08 -11.31
CA ALA A 122 10.16 10.75 -12.72
C ALA A 122 8.86 10.78 -13.55
N LEU A 123 7.74 10.40 -12.94
CA LEU A 123 6.41 10.36 -13.56
C LEU A 123 5.67 11.71 -13.48
N GLY A 124 6.28 12.74 -12.91
CA GLY A 124 5.70 14.09 -12.80
C GLY A 124 4.90 14.33 -11.52
N GLY A 125 5.13 13.52 -10.49
CA GLY A 125 4.54 13.66 -9.16
C GLY A 125 3.11 13.14 -9.00
N ILE A 126 2.51 12.63 -10.08
CA ILE A 126 1.22 11.96 -10.08
C ILE A 126 1.40 10.61 -10.76
N VAL A 127 0.82 9.55 -10.19
CA VAL A 127 0.76 8.23 -10.82
C VAL A 127 -0.67 7.74 -10.84
N ILE A 128 -1.16 7.40 -12.04
CA ILE A 128 -2.44 6.72 -12.22
C ILE A 128 -2.16 5.25 -12.51
N THR A 129 -2.77 4.34 -11.78
CA THR A 129 -2.77 2.92 -12.13
C THR A 129 -4.14 2.50 -12.64
N ARG A 130 -4.18 1.97 -13.86
CA ARG A 130 -5.38 1.49 -14.55
C ARG A 130 -5.41 -0.03 -14.56
N ARG A 131 -6.59 -0.63 -14.53
CA ARG A 131 -6.76 -2.09 -14.65
C ARG A 131 -6.68 -2.54 -16.11
N GLY A 132 -6.32 -3.80 -16.31
CA GLY A 132 -6.18 -4.38 -17.65
C GLY A 132 -4.95 -3.86 -18.39
N ALA A 133 -5.04 -3.88 -19.72
CA ALA A 133 -4.10 -3.29 -20.66
C ALA A 133 -4.80 -2.30 -21.59
N LYS A 134 -4.05 -1.60 -22.44
CA LYS A 134 -4.64 -0.74 -23.49
C LYS A 134 -5.32 -1.57 -24.60
N PRO A 135 -6.44 -1.11 -25.17
CA PRO A 135 -7.21 0.08 -24.82
C PRO A 135 -8.03 -0.11 -23.54
N ALA A 136 -8.01 0.90 -22.67
CA ALA A 136 -8.70 0.87 -21.38
C ALA A 136 -10.22 1.08 -21.50
N SER A 137 -10.97 0.62 -20.50
CA SER A 137 -12.39 1.00 -20.35
C SER A 137 -12.54 2.51 -20.11
N LYS A 138 -13.53 3.11 -20.76
CA LYS A 138 -13.97 4.51 -20.50
C LYS A 138 -14.76 4.63 -19.19
N GLU A 139 -15.37 3.54 -18.74
CA GLU A 139 -16.02 3.44 -17.44
C GLU A 139 -15.04 2.87 -16.42
N PHE A 140 -14.75 3.65 -15.39
CA PHE A 140 -13.78 3.30 -14.36
C PHE A 140 -13.93 4.22 -13.16
N MET A 141 -13.33 3.81 -12.04
CA MET A 141 -13.34 4.55 -10.79
C MET A 141 -11.93 4.59 -10.22
N LEU A 142 -11.41 5.78 -9.93
CA LEU A 142 -10.09 5.99 -9.33
C LEU A 142 -10.22 6.44 -7.88
N CYS A 143 -9.41 5.88 -6.99
CA CYS A 143 -9.24 6.37 -5.62
C CYS A 143 -7.99 7.26 -5.55
N GLY A 144 -8.17 8.56 -5.26
CA GLY A 144 -7.07 9.50 -5.10
C GLY A 144 -6.49 9.49 -3.69
N ARG A 145 -5.17 9.54 -3.56
CA ARG A 145 -4.48 9.45 -2.26
C ARG A 145 -3.25 10.34 -2.26
N ARG A 146 -3.02 11.05 -1.15
CA ARG A 146 -1.68 11.58 -0.85
C ARG A 146 -0.79 10.41 -0.48
N HIS A 147 0.33 10.26 -1.17
CA HIS A 147 1.24 9.14 -0.98
C HIS A 147 2.68 9.60 -1.18
N LEU A 148 3.51 9.46 -0.15
CA LEU A 148 4.95 9.76 -0.20
C LEU A 148 5.29 11.17 -0.73
N GLY A 149 4.52 12.19 -0.36
CA GLY A 149 4.70 13.57 -0.85
C GLY A 149 4.16 13.84 -2.25
N HIS A 150 3.43 12.88 -2.82
CA HIS A 150 2.91 12.89 -4.18
C HIS A 150 1.43 12.45 -4.20
N LEU A 151 0.86 12.33 -5.41
CA LEU A 151 -0.51 11.84 -5.59
C LEU A 151 -0.52 10.51 -6.34
N ALA A 152 -1.26 9.54 -5.80
CA ALA A 152 -1.57 8.29 -6.46
C ALA A 152 -3.08 8.20 -6.74
N PHE A 153 -3.44 7.76 -7.94
CA PHE A 153 -4.82 7.47 -8.33
C PHE A 153 -4.91 6.03 -8.83
N ASP A 154 -5.39 5.14 -7.98
CA ASP A 154 -5.46 3.71 -8.31
C ASP A 154 -6.89 3.33 -8.72
N GLU A 155 -7.02 2.61 -9.83
CA GLU A 155 -8.32 2.11 -10.28
C GLU A 155 -8.86 1.01 -9.35
N VAL A 156 -10.02 1.28 -8.79
CA VAL A 156 -10.76 0.40 -7.87
C VAL A 156 -11.96 -0.22 -8.57
N ASP A 157 -12.64 -1.17 -7.90
CA ASP A 157 -13.86 -1.74 -8.45
C ASP A 157 -14.89 -0.64 -8.71
N PHE A 158 -15.54 -0.68 -9.87
CA PHE A 158 -16.61 0.24 -10.24
C PHE A 158 -17.88 -0.08 -9.43
N SER A 159 -17.89 0.31 -8.16
CA SER A 159 -18.86 -0.11 -7.16
C SER A 159 -18.98 0.90 -6.03
N LEU A 160 -20.20 1.14 -5.55
CA LEU A 160 -20.47 1.95 -4.37
C LEU A 160 -19.78 1.42 -3.09
N LYS A 161 -19.43 0.12 -3.07
CA LYS A 161 -18.72 -0.50 -1.94
C LYS A 161 -17.24 -0.09 -1.87
N SER A 162 -16.69 0.42 -2.97
CA SER A 162 -15.30 0.88 -3.07
C SER A 162 -15.08 2.25 -2.43
N LEU A 163 -16.14 3.07 -2.31
CA LEU A 163 -16.09 4.37 -1.67
C LEU A 163 -15.65 4.22 -0.21
N CYS A 164 -14.80 5.12 0.27
CA CYS A 164 -14.37 5.20 1.65
C CYS A 164 -14.25 6.66 2.06
N SER A 165 -14.78 7.02 3.22
CA SER A 165 -14.76 8.41 3.72
C SER A 165 -13.36 9.02 3.81
N ALA A 166 -12.29 8.22 3.78
CA ALA A 166 -10.91 8.70 3.84
C ALA A 166 -10.41 9.43 2.58
N PHE A 167 -10.99 9.18 1.40
CA PHE A 167 -10.36 9.52 0.12
C PHE A 167 -11.34 10.11 -0.90
N PRO A 168 -10.85 10.92 -1.87
CA PRO A 168 -11.63 11.32 -3.02
C PRO A 168 -11.68 10.20 -4.07
N TYR A 169 -12.78 10.16 -4.82
CA TYR A 169 -12.96 9.21 -5.91
C TYR A 169 -13.41 9.90 -7.19
N LEU A 170 -12.73 9.59 -8.29
CA LEU A 170 -13.13 9.99 -9.64
C LEU A 170 -13.89 8.85 -10.30
N VAL A 171 -15.12 9.09 -10.73
CA VAL A 171 -16.00 8.10 -11.36
C VAL A 171 -16.28 8.56 -12.78
N SER A 172 -15.64 7.90 -13.74
CA SER A 172 -15.85 8.13 -15.17
C SER A 172 -16.91 7.17 -15.69
N THR A 173 -17.88 7.69 -16.44
CA THR A 173 -18.96 6.91 -17.03
C THR A 173 -18.73 6.66 -18.52
N THR A 174 -19.40 5.65 -19.07
CA THR A 174 -19.39 5.40 -20.53
C THR A 174 -19.88 6.60 -21.36
N ALA A 175 -20.75 7.44 -20.79
CA ALA A 175 -21.26 8.66 -21.41
C ALA A 175 -20.27 9.84 -21.42
N GLY A 176 -19.10 9.69 -20.80
CA GLY A 176 -18.08 10.74 -20.69
C GLY A 176 -18.28 11.71 -19.54
N LYS A 177 -19.32 11.53 -18.72
CA LYS A 177 -19.51 12.26 -17.47
C LYS A 177 -18.53 11.77 -16.41
N VAL A 178 -17.97 12.71 -15.65
CA VAL A 178 -17.08 12.43 -14.51
C VAL A 178 -17.68 12.99 -13.22
N TYR A 179 -17.71 12.17 -12.17
CA TYR A 179 -18.04 12.60 -10.83
C TYR A 179 -16.80 12.62 -9.94
N LEU A 180 -16.65 13.65 -9.11
CA LEU A 180 -15.73 13.66 -7.98
C LEU A 180 -16.53 13.46 -6.69
N TRP A 181 -16.51 12.24 -6.13
CA TRP A 181 -17.05 11.97 -4.81
C TRP A 181 -16.01 12.30 -3.74
N LYS A 182 -16.43 13.06 -2.72
CA LYS A 182 -15.54 13.61 -1.69
C LYS A 182 -15.86 12.97 -0.35
N GLY A 183 -14.96 12.10 0.10
CA GLY A 183 -14.99 11.58 1.46
C GLY A 183 -14.72 12.66 2.50
N ARG A 184 -15.26 12.48 3.71
CA ARG A 184 -15.08 13.44 4.82
C ARG A 184 -13.63 13.64 5.29
N GLY A 185 -12.75 12.68 5.02
CA GLY A 185 -11.35 12.65 5.40
C GLY A 185 -10.37 13.10 4.32
N CYS A 186 -10.86 13.56 3.16
CA CYS A 186 -10.00 14.06 2.10
C CYS A 186 -9.21 15.28 2.59
N SER A 187 -7.90 15.31 2.30
CA SER A 187 -7.10 16.51 2.50
C SER A 187 -7.35 17.53 1.38
N ALA A 188 -6.99 18.80 1.62
CA ALA A 188 -7.07 19.84 0.59
C ALA A 188 -6.21 19.51 -0.65
N GLU A 189 -5.04 18.88 -0.44
CA GLU A 189 -4.13 18.44 -1.50
C GLU A 189 -4.77 17.34 -2.35
N GLU A 190 -5.34 16.31 -1.72
CA GLU A 190 -6.03 15.21 -2.41
C GLU A 190 -7.22 15.73 -3.25
N LEU A 191 -8.02 16.63 -2.68
CA LEU A 191 -9.16 17.22 -3.39
C LEU A 191 -8.71 18.10 -4.56
N SER A 192 -7.65 18.90 -4.38
CA SER A 192 -7.14 19.77 -5.44
C SER A 192 -6.58 18.94 -6.60
N GLY A 193 -5.81 17.90 -6.30
CA GLY A 193 -5.33 16.94 -7.28
C GLY A 193 -6.47 16.21 -8.01
N ALA A 194 -7.46 15.72 -7.25
CA ALA A 194 -8.61 15.02 -7.83
C ALA A 194 -9.44 15.93 -8.75
N ARG A 195 -9.62 17.21 -8.41
CA ARG A 195 -10.29 18.19 -9.29
C ARG A 195 -9.55 18.38 -10.60
N LEU A 196 -8.23 18.63 -10.55
CA LEU A 196 -7.41 18.83 -11.74
C LEU A 196 -7.50 17.62 -12.67
N MET A 197 -7.32 16.42 -12.11
CA MET A 197 -7.44 15.16 -12.85
C MET A 197 -8.86 14.92 -13.39
N GLY A 198 -9.89 15.21 -12.59
CA GLY A 198 -11.28 15.04 -12.99
C GLY A 198 -11.69 15.94 -14.15
N MET A 199 -11.16 17.16 -14.21
CA MET A 199 -11.36 18.09 -15.32
C MET A 199 -10.68 17.61 -16.61
N ASP A 200 -9.46 17.07 -16.51
CA ASP A 200 -8.75 16.48 -17.66
C ASP A 200 -9.48 15.26 -18.24
N LEU A 201 -10.08 14.44 -17.37
CA LEU A 201 -10.91 13.30 -17.76
C LEU A 201 -12.28 13.69 -18.35
N ALA A 202 -12.73 14.92 -18.16
CA ALA A 202 -14.02 15.44 -18.61
C ALA A 202 -13.86 16.56 -19.65
N PRO A 203 -13.31 16.30 -20.84
CA PRO A 203 -13.02 17.34 -21.84
C PRO A 203 -14.28 18.06 -22.36
N THR A 204 -15.45 17.46 -22.22
CA THR A 204 -16.75 18.07 -22.56
C THR A 204 -17.30 18.99 -21.46
N GLY A 205 -16.65 19.03 -20.29
CA GLY A 205 -17.08 19.81 -19.13
C GLY A 205 -18.19 19.16 -18.29
N ASP A 206 -18.61 17.93 -18.60
CA ASP A 206 -19.59 17.20 -17.78
C ASP A 206 -18.92 16.61 -16.52
N PHE A 207 -18.63 17.51 -15.58
CA PHE A 207 -17.96 17.23 -14.31
C PHE A 207 -18.83 17.68 -13.13
N ALA A 208 -19.04 16.81 -12.15
CA ALA A 208 -19.84 17.10 -10.97
C ALA A 208 -19.19 16.65 -9.67
N GLU A 209 -19.17 17.53 -8.67
CA GLU A 209 -18.69 17.21 -7.32
C GLU A 209 -19.84 16.75 -6.41
N ILE A 210 -19.58 15.74 -5.58
CA ILE A 210 -20.54 15.16 -4.65
C ILE A 210 -19.88 15.06 -3.28
N GLU A 211 -20.50 15.63 -2.25
CA GLU A 211 -20.08 15.43 -0.86
C GLU A 211 -20.65 14.12 -0.31
N GLU A 212 -19.85 13.39 0.46
CA GLU A 212 -20.32 12.19 1.16
C GLU A 212 -21.60 12.44 1.98
N GLY A 213 -22.62 11.62 1.74
CA GLY A 213 -23.95 11.72 2.35
C GLY A 213 -24.92 12.65 1.60
N THR A 214 -24.51 13.25 0.48
CA THR A 214 -25.35 14.08 -0.39
C THR A 214 -25.52 13.46 -1.78
N GLU A 215 -25.30 12.16 -1.92
CA GLU A 215 -25.27 11.47 -3.21
C GLU A 215 -26.62 11.53 -3.93
N PRO A 216 -26.71 12.15 -5.12
CA PRO A 216 -27.95 12.17 -5.89
C PRO A 216 -28.27 10.79 -6.47
N GLN A 217 -29.56 10.52 -6.71
CA GLN A 217 -30.00 9.23 -7.25
C GLN A 217 -29.36 8.88 -8.60
N ASP A 218 -29.07 9.87 -9.44
CA ASP A 218 -28.46 9.63 -10.75
C ASP A 218 -26.99 9.21 -10.65
N PHE A 219 -26.28 9.65 -9.60
CA PHE A 219 -24.95 9.11 -9.27
C PHE A 219 -25.07 7.65 -8.82
N ILE A 220 -25.99 7.33 -7.91
CA ILE A 220 -26.19 5.96 -7.42
C ILE A 220 -26.53 4.99 -8.57
N LYS A 221 -27.39 5.42 -9.51
CA LYS A 221 -27.79 4.65 -10.70
C LYS A 221 -26.69 4.47 -11.74
N THR A 222 -25.59 5.23 -11.65
CA THR A 222 -24.42 5.05 -12.51
C THR A 222 -23.74 3.71 -12.23
N PHE A 223 -23.88 3.17 -11.01
CA PHE A 223 -23.24 1.91 -10.62
C PHE A 223 -24.12 0.69 -10.93
N PRO A 224 -23.51 -0.48 -11.20
CA PRO A 224 -24.24 -1.72 -11.37
C PRO A 224 -25.15 -2.02 -10.17
N SER A 225 -26.42 -2.35 -10.45
CA SER A 225 -27.34 -2.79 -9.42
C SER A 225 -26.88 -4.14 -8.84
N PRO A 226 -26.93 -4.33 -7.51
CA PRO A 226 -26.51 -5.59 -6.91
C PRO A 226 -27.44 -6.72 -7.36
N ALA A 227 -26.86 -7.83 -7.83
CA ALA A 227 -27.62 -9.01 -8.28
C ALA A 227 -28.47 -9.66 -7.17
N ILE A 228 -28.11 -9.43 -5.91
CA ILE A 228 -28.83 -9.90 -4.73
C ILE A 228 -29.15 -8.68 -3.86
N PRO A 229 -30.40 -8.50 -3.39
CA PRO A 229 -30.75 -7.45 -2.45
C PRO A 229 -29.85 -7.52 -1.21
N THR A 230 -29.04 -6.47 -1.00
CA THR A 230 -28.20 -6.35 0.19
C THR A 230 -28.96 -5.64 1.29
N LYS A 231 -28.90 -6.17 2.52
CA LYS A 231 -29.36 -5.43 3.70
C LYS A 231 -28.36 -4.32 4.02
N GLY A 232 -28.85 -3.11 4.27
CA GLY A 232 -28.04 -1.94 4.64
C GLY A 232 -27.99 -0.86 3.55
N PRO A 233 -27.25 0.23 3.80
CA PRO A 233 -27.10 1.31 2.84
C PRO A 233 -26.32 0.86 1.59
N ALA A 234 -26.62 1.49 0.45
CA ALA A 234 -25.93 1.19 -0.82
C ALA A 234 -24.43 1.48 -0.76
N ILE A 235 -24.05 2.57 -0.08
CA ILE A 235 -22.68 2.92 0.27
C ILE A 235 -22.44 2.45 1.71
N PRO A 236 -21.52 1.49 1.96
CA PRO A 236 -21.22 1.05 3.31
C PRO A 236 -20.60 2.17 4.15
N ARG A 237 -20.98 2.24 5.43
CA ARG A 237 -20.43 3.22 6.38
C ARG A 237 -18.96 2.93 6.64
N SER A 238 -18.09 3.92 6.48
CA SER A 238 -16.70 3.85 6.94
C SER A 238 -16.60 4.20 8.43
N ALA A 239 -15.44 3.92 9.03
CA ALA A 239 -15.19 4.28 10.42
C ALA A 239 -15.27 5.80 10.66
N ASP A 240 -15.87 6.19 11.77
CA ASP A 240 -16.10 7.62 12.09
C ASP A 240 -14.79 8.40 12.27
N HIS A 241 -13.66 7.73 12.56
CA HIS A 241 -12.37 8.38 12.74
C HIS A 241 -11.84 9.04 11.46
N TRP A 242 -12.32 8.66 10.27
CA TRP A 242 -11.82 9.25 9.02
C TRP A 242 -12.02 10.77 8.95
N ARG A 243 -12.97 11.31 9.70
CA ARG A 243 -13.18 12.76 9.84
C ARG A 243 -11.96 13.52 10.36
N TYR A 244 -11.03 12.86 11.03
CA TYR A 244 -9.82 13.49 11.56
C TYR A 244 -8.67 13.53 10.53
N LYS A 245 -8.74 12.73 9.46
CA LYS A 245 -7.67 12.62 8.46
C LYS A 245 -7.33 13.94 7.78
N SER A 246 -8.35 14.73 7.45
CA SER A 246 -8.17 16.01 6.74
C SER A 246 -7.36 17.04 7.52
N THR A 247 -7.31 16.92 8.85
CA THR A 247 -6.56 17.79 9.76
C THR A 247 -5.32 17.13 10.36
N SER A 248 -4.97 15.91 9.93
CA SER A 248 -3.80 15.18 10.42
C SER A 248 -2.66 15.24 9.41
N ASP A 249 -1.83 16.28 9.48
CA ASP A 249 -0.75 16.53 8.51
C ASP A 249 0.25 15.38 8.41
N LYS A 250 0.48 14.67 9.53
CA LYS A 250 1.36 13.51 9.63
C LYS A 250 0.68 12.18 9.29
N TYR A 251 -0.57 12.19 8.83
CA TYR A 251 -1.28 10.97 8.41
C TYR A 251 -0.46 10.21 7.39
N ARG A 252 -0.05 8.99 7.78
CA ARG A 252 0.68 8.04 6.94
C ARG A 252 0.48 6.63 7.48
N PRO A 253 0.04 5.68 6.64
CA PRO A 253 0.08 4.27 6.98
C PRO A 253 1.50 3.72 6.98
N ARG A 254 1.79 2.78 7.88
CA ARG A 254 3.10 2.10 8.00
C ARG A 254 2.90 0.61 8.23
N LEU A 255 3.67 -0.21 7.53
CA LEU A 255 3.65 -1.66 7.68
C LEU A 255 4.98 -2.13 8.27
N TYR A 256 4.91 -2.91 9.33
CA TYR A 256 6.08 -3.51 9.97
C TYR A 256 6.01 -5.02 9.87
N LYS A 257 7.06 -5.64 9.35
CA LYS A 257 7.27 -7.08 9.36
C LYS A 257 8.05 -7.46 10.60
N ILE A 258 7.55 -8.43 11.36
CA ILE A 258 8.25 -8.99 12.51
C ILE A 258 8.96 -10.27 12.06
N GLU A 259 10.28 -10.22 12.01
CA GLU A 259 11.12 -11.37 11.64
C GLU A 259 11.56 -12.11 12.90
N GLN A 260 11.49 -13.45 12.84
CA GLN A 260 12.02 -14.33 13.87
C GLN A 260 13.18 -15.12 13.27
N HIS A 261 14.33 -15.03 13.90
CA HIS A 261 15.53 -15.77 13.51
C HIS A 261 15.83 -16.80 14.59
N SER A 262 15.80 -18.09 14.24
CA SER A 262 16.34 -19.14 15.08
C SER A 262 17.83 -19.27 14.80
N GLU A 263 18.69 -19.11 15.79
CA GLU A 263 20.11 -19.44 15.66
C GLU A 263 20.25 -20.97 15.50
N GLN A 264 20.30 -21.46 14.26
CA GLN A 264 20.78 -22.82 13.99
C GLN A 264 22.30 -22.76 13.87
N HIS A 265 23.01 -23.52 14.72
CA HIS A 265 24.41 -23.87 14.48
C HIS A 265 24.53 -24.70 13.19
N ALA A 266 24.51 -24.06 12.03
CA ALA A 266 24.86 -24.67 10.76
C ALA A 266 26.40 -24.64 10.61
N GLY A 267 27.07 -25.56 11.30
CA GLY A 267 28.51 -25.77 11.19
C GLY A 267 28.88 -27.17 11.63
N TRP A 268 28.98 -28.10 10.68
CA TRP A 268 29.55 -29.41 10.94
C TRP A 268 31.06 -29.22 11.20
N GLY A 269 31.45 -29.07 12.47
CA GLY A 269 32.85 -28.86 12.84
C GLY A 269 33.15 -28.28 14.22
N GLN A 270 32.17 -27.74 14.95
CA GLN A 270 32.41 -27.20 16.31
C GLN A 270 31.83 -28.09 17.41
N ALA A 271 32.30 -29.34 17.49
CA ALA A 271 32.15 -30.15 18.69
C ALA A 271 33.43 -30.02 19.52
N LEU A 272 33.55 -28.95 20.31
CA LEU A 272 34.45 -28.79 21.48
C LEU A 272 34.49 -27.32 21.98
N GLN A 273 33.33 -26.69 22.20
CA GLN A 273 33.25 -25.49 23.05
C GLN A 273 31.99 -25.58 23.91
N THR A 274 32.13 -25.33 25.21
CA THR A 274 31.03 -25.31 26.17
C THR A 274 30.03 -24.21 25.80
N PRO A 275 28.71 -24.50 25.68
CA PRO A 275 27.73 -23.49 25.31
C PRO A 275 27.51 -22.54 26.49
N VAL A 276 27.92 -21.28 26.35
CA VAL A 276 27.68 -20.23 27.38
C VAL A 276 26.59 -19.24 26.95
N SER A 277 25.93 -19.46 25.80
CA SER A 277 24.77 -18.66 25.39
C SER A 277 23.56 -19.58 25.23
N PRO A 278 22.39 -19.29 25.85
CA PRO A 278 21.18 -20.01 25.53
C PRO A 278 20.90 -19.79 24.04
N SER A 279 20.60 -20.86 23.30
CA SER A 279 20.15 -20.79 21.91
C SER A 279 18.90 -19.90 21.85
N GLY A 280 19.10 -18.63 21.51
CA GLY A 280 18.10 -17.59 21.62
C GLY A 280 17.32 -17.44 20.33
N VAL A 281 16.00 -17.30 20.43
CA VAL A 281 15.19 -16.80 19.32
C VAL A 281 15.33 -15.28 19.31
N ARG A 282 15.90 -14.72 18.24
CA ARG A 282 15.99 -13.27 18.05
C ARG A 282 14.81 -12.79 17.21
N THR A 283 14.26 -11.63 17.56
CA THR A 283 13.25 -10.96 16.73
C THR A 283 13.71 -9.58 16.28
N GLU A 284 13.29 -9.19 15.09
CA GLU A 284 13.60 -7.90 14.48
C GLU A 284 12.32 -7.29 13.88
N ILE A 285 12.28 -5.96 13.83
CA ILE A 285 11.18 -5.20 13.25
C ILE A 285 11.71 -4.45 12.04
N LYS A 286 11.13 -4.72 10.87
CA LYS A 286 11.48 -4.04 9.62
C LYS A 286 10.27 -3.28 9.09
N GLU A 287 10.43 -1.99 8.89
CA GLU A 287 9.42 -1.21 8.16
C GLU A 287 9.48 -1.55 6.67
N VAL A 288 8.32 -1.88 6.09
CA VAL A 288 8.14 -2.10 4.66
C VAL A 288 7.53 -0.83 4.08
N MET A 289 8.29 -0.14 3.23
CA MET A 289 7.88 1.12 2.62
C MET A 289 8.50 1.27 1.22
N PRO A 290 7.72 1.68 0.20
CA PRO A 290 6.27 1.54 0.15
C PRO A 290 5.85 0.07 0.26
N PHE A 291 4.66 -0.18 0.79
CA PHE A 291 4.09 -1.52 0.90
C PHE A 291 2.85 -1.68 0.01
N CYS A 292 2.60 -2.91 -0.40
CA CYS A 292 1.41 -3.37 -1.08
C CYS A 292 0.87 -4.64 -0.38
N GLN A 293 -0.26 -5.16 -0.84
CA GLN A 293 -0.85 -6.36 -0.24
C GLN A 293 0.07 -7.59 -0.34
N ARG A 294 0.90 -7.68 -1.39
CA ARG A 294 1.80 -8.82 -1.61
C ARG A 294 2.92 -8.94 -0.58
N ASP A 295 3.24 -7.86 0.13
CA ASP A 295 4.23 -7.89 1.21
C ASP A 295 3.72 -8.64 2.45
N LEU A 296 2.42 -8.92 2.53
CA LEU A 296 1.81 -9.73 3.59
C LEU A 296 2.00 -11.24 3.30
N GLU A 297 3.22 -11.72 3.49
CA GLU A 297 3.58 -13.12 3.31
C GLU A 297 2.93 -14.01 4.38
N PRO A 298 2.45 -15.21 4.02
CA PRO A 298 1.71 -16.06 4.94
C PRO A 298 2.56 -16.61 6.10
N GLU A 299 3.88 -16.61 6.01
CA GLU A 299 4.80 -17.13 7.02
C GLU A 299 5.06 -16.16 8.17
N HIS A 300 4.64 -14.89 8.04
CA HIS A 300 5.08 -13.81 8.93
C HIS A 300 3.94 -13.16 9.73
N VAL A 301 4.32 -12.41 10.76
CA VAL A 301 3.42 -11.57 11.55
C VAL A 301 3.75 -10.11 11.24
N TYR A 302 2.71 -9.30 11.06
CA TYR A 302 2.84 -7.89 10.72
C TYR A 302 2.11 -7.00 11.71
N VAL A 303 2.63 -5.79 11.90
CA VAL A 303 1.92 -4.68 12.54
C VAL A 303 1.65 -3.62 11.47
N LEU A 304 0.37 -3.38 11.17
CA LEU A 304 -0.08 -2.31 10.29
C LEU A 304 -0.57 -1.16 11.16
N ASP A 305 0.17 -0.07 11.14
CA ASP A 305 -0.24 1.21 11.69
C ASP A 305 -1.06 1.96 10.63
N ALA A 306 -2.38 2.01 10.81
CA ALA A 306 -3.32 2.74 9.96
C ALA A 306 -3.60 4.16 10.46
N PHE A 307 -2.71 4.70 11.30
CA PHE A 307 -2.77 6.00 11.96
C PHE A 307 -3.87 6.13 13.04
N PHE A 308 -5.14 5.89 12.70
CA PHE A 308 -6.27 5.94 13.64
C PHE A 308 -6.59 4.58 14.27
N GLU A 309 -6.14 3.50 13.65
CA GLU A 309 -6.24 2.14 14.14
C GLU A 309 -4.92 1.43 13.91
N MET A 310 -4.69 0.35 14.64
CA MET A 310 -3.53 -0.51 14.45
C MET A 310 -3.97 -1.96 14.40
N TYR A 311 -3.38 -2.70 13.48
CA TYR A 311 -3.76 -4.07 13.20
C TYR A 311 -2.55 -4.99 13.33
N ILE A 312 -2.69 -6.07 14.09
CA ILE A 312 -1.71 -7.17 14.09
C ILE A 312 -2.25 -8.25 13.16
N ILE A 313 -1.56 -8.45 12.05
CA ILE A 313 -1.95 -9.37 10.97
C ILE A 313 -1.13 -10.65 11.14
N ILE A 314 -1.82 -11.77 11.28
CA ILE A 314 -1.20 -13.09 11.47
C ILE A 314 -1.24 -13.85 10.14
N GLY A 315 -0.07 -14.10 9.56
CA GLY A 315 0.07 -14.93 8.37
C GLY A 315 -0.41 -16.36 8.62
N SER A 316 -1.00 -16.99 7.60
CA SER A 316 -1.63 -18.30 7.70
C SER A 316 -0.71 -19.45 8.09
N LEU A 317 0.57 -19.32 7.77
CA LEU A 317 1.65 -20.27 8.01
C LEU A 317 2.57 -19.83 9.16
N SER A 318 2.26 -18.72 9.84
CA SER A 318 3.08 -18.16 10.94
C SER A 318 2.87 -18.85 12.30
N ARG A 319 2.26 -20.04 12.35
CA ARG A 319 1.90 -20.72 13.61
C ARG A 319 3.09 -21.01 14.53
N THR A 320 4.28 -21.18 13.97
CA THR A 320 5.53 -21.43 14.72
C THR A 320 6.24 -20.14 15.15
N GLN A 321 5.71 -18.97 14.78
CA GLN A 321 6.31 -17.66 15.01
C GLN A 321 5.84 -17.03 16.33
N SER A 322 5.85 -17.79 17.42
CA SER A 322 5.32 -17.35 18.72
C SER A 322 6.07 -16.15 19.31
N HIS A 323 7.39 -16.06 19.09
CA HIS A 323 8.18 -14.92 19.55
C HIS A 323 7.88 -13.69 18.71
N ALA A 324 7.77 -13.82 17.38
CA ALA A 324 7.36 -12.70 16.52
C ALA A 324 5.96 -12.19 16.90
N PHE A 325 5.01 -13.08 17.19
CA PHE A 325 3.68 -12.67 17.65
C PHE A 325 3.73 -11.93 18.99
N SER A 326 4.50 -12.42 19.97
CA SER A 326 4.70 -11.72 21.25
C SER A 326 5.34 -10.35 21.06
N THR A 327 6.40 -10.27 20.25
CA THR A 327 7.07 -9.01 19.87
C THR A 327 6.10 -8.06 19.18
N ALA A 328 5.24 -8.52 18.28
CA ALA A 328 4.23 -7.70 17.62
C ALA A 328 3.26 -7.04 18.61
N LEU A 329 2.78 -7.80 19.60
CA LEU A 329 1.87 -7.28 20.63
C LEU A 329 2.53 -6.19 21.49
N LEU A 330 3.76 -6.45 21.94
CA LEU A 330 4.50 -5.51 22.79
C LEU A 330 4.92 -4.26 22.00
N PHE A 331 5.35 -4.45 20.75
CA PHE A 331 5.71 -3.36 19.86
C PHE A 331 4.50 -2.48 19.59
N ALA A 332 3.36 -3.06 19.23
CA ALA A 332 2.14 -2.30 19.00
C ALA A 332 1.71 -1.51 20.25
N GLN A 333 1.87 -2.09 21.45
CA GLN A 333 1.59 -1.39 22.70
C GLN A 333 2.49 -0.16 22.90
N GLU A 334 3.80 -0.32 22.81
CA GLU A 334 4.76 0.78 23.03
C GLU A 334 4.71 1.82 21.91
N TYR A 335 4.68 1.35 20.65
CA TYR A 335 4.62 2.19 19.47
C TYR A 335 3.36 3.06 19.46
N GLY A 336 2.19 2.46 19.76
CA GLY A 336 0.92 3.18 19.78
C GLY A 336 0.88 4.33 20.78
N ILE A 337 1.60 4.22 21.90
CA ILE A 337 1.73 5.29 22.89
C ILE A 337 2.65 6.40 22.37
N LEU A 338 3.83 6.04 21.85
CA LEU A 338 4.82 7.00 21.35
C LEU A 338 4.32 7.79 20.13
N ALA A 339 3.62 7.11 19.21
CA ALA A 339 3.12 7.71 17.99
C ALA A 339 2.10 8.82 18.25
N VAL A 340 1.35 8.78 19.36
CA VAL A 340 0.40 9.85 19.71
C VAL A 340 1.10 11.20 19.87
N SER A 341 2.19 11.25 20.65
CA SER A 341 2.91 12.49 20.91
C SER A 341 3.80 12.91 19.74
N GLU A 342 4.47 11.96 19.08
CA GLU A 342 5.44 12.29 18.02
C GLU A 342 4.75 12.65 16.70
N GLU A 343 3.54 12.13 16.47
CA GLU A 343 2.78 12.38 15.24
C GLU A 343 1.51 13.22 15.43
N ASP A 344 1.33 13.83 16.60
CA ASP A 344 0.18 14.68 16.93
C ASP A 344 -1.17 13.99 16.66
N ARG A 345 -1.26 12.70 17.00
CA ARG A 345 -2.49 11.93 16.75
C ARG A 345 -3.60 12.41 17.67
N PRO A 346 -4.85 12.48 17.18
CA PRO A 346 -5.98 12.95 17.99
C PRO A 346 -6.33 12.02 19.16
N PHE A 347 -5.94 10.75 19.09
CA PHE A 347 -6.14 9.74 20.12
C PHE A 347 -5.19 8.56 19.90
N MET A 348 -5.05 7.72 20.93
CA MET A 348 -4.30 6.47 20.83
C MET A 348 -5.05 5.47 19.92
N PRO A 349 -4.39 4.90 18.89
CA PRO A 349 -5.05 4.01 17.95
C PRO A 349 -5.48 2.71 18.63
N VAL A 350 -6.73 2.30 18.37
CA VAL A 350 -7.23 1.00 18.85
C VAL A 350 -6.45 -0.11 18.16
N THR A 351 -5.83 -0.99 18.95
CA THR A 351 -5.01 -2.08 18.43
C THR A 351 -5.78 -3.40 18.44
N THR A 352 -5.84 -4.03 17.28
CA THR A 352 -6.67 -5.21 17.04
C THR A 352 -5.86 -6.32 16.37
N VAL A 353 -5.89 -7.52 16.94
CA VAL A 353 -5.36 -8.74 16.31
C VAL A 353 -6.40 -9.30 15.34
N VAL A 354 -6.03 -9.45 14.06
CA VAL A 354 -6.88 -9.97 13.00
C VAL A 354 -6.68 -11.48 12.88
N LEU A 355 -7.69 -12.26 13.25
CA LEU A 355 -7.65 -13.73 13.22
C LEU A 355 -8.34 -14.32 11.98
N GLU A 356 -9.49 -13.78 11.61
CA GLU A 356 -10.28 -14.23 10.45
C GLU A 356 -10.98 -13.03 9.78
N GLY A 357 -11.01 -13.04 8.44
CA GLY A 357 -11.53 -11.92 7.66
C GLY A 357 -10.58 -10.71 7.69
N VAL A 358 -11.01 -9.61 7.06
CA VAL A 358 -10.23 -8.36 7.02
C VAL A 358 -11.19 -7.17 7.20
N PRO A 359 -10.98 -6.31 8.20
CA PRO A 359 -11.78 -5.10 8.41
C PRO A 359 -11.80 -4.22 7.14
N ARG A 360 -12.93 -3.58 6.85
CA ARG A 360 -13.08 -2.74 5.64
C ARG A 360 -12.10 -1.57 5.65
N ASP A 361 -12.01 -0.86 6.77
CA ASP A 361 -11.14 0.30 6.91
C ASP A 361 -9.66 -0.08 6.85
N MET A 362 -9.30 -1.29 7.30
CA MET A 362 -7.96 -1.86 7.06
C MET A 362 -7.66 -2.03 5.56
N LYS A 363 -8.59 -2.58 4.76
CA LYS A 363 -8.38 -2.75 3.30
C LYS A 363 -8.14 -1.41 2.61
N ALA A 364 -8.88 -0.37 3.04
CA ALA A 364 -8.78 0.96 2.47
C ALA A 364 -7.40 1.61 2.65
N VAL A 365 -6.57 1.12 3.56
CA VAL A 365 -5.21 1.61 3.78
C VAL A 365 -4.24 1.17 2.67
N PHE A 366 -4.48 0.02 2.06
CA PHE A 366 -3.69 -0.46 0.93
C PHE A 366 -4.13 0.26 -0.36
N ARG A 367 -3.16 0.64 -1.20
CA ARG A 367 -3.44 1.24 -2.52
C ARG A 367 -4.20 0.30 -3.44
N HIS A 368 -3.90 -0.99 -3.33
CA HIS A 368 -4.63 -2.07 -4.00
C HIS A 368 -4.92 -3.20 -3.01
N TRP A 369 -6.13 -3.74 -3.05
CA TRP A 369 -6.55 -4.88 -2.25
C TRP A 369 -7.36 -5.85 -3.09
N ASP A 370 -6.95 -7.12 -3.07
CA ASP A 370 -7.63 -8.24 -3.70
C ASP A 370 -8.06 -9.25 -2.63
N ASP A 371 -9.36 -9.45 -2.48
CA ASP A 371 -9.93 -10.41 -1.54
C ASP A 371 -9.60 -11.88 -1.85
N ARG A 372 -8.97 -12.17 -2.99
CA ARG A 372 -8.48 -13.51 -3.35
C ARG A 372 -7.11 -13.82 -2.75
N LEU A 373 -6.34 -12.81 -2.34
CA LEU A 373 -4.94 -12.94 -1.90
C LEU A 373 -4.76 -12.94 -0.37
N ILE A 374 -5.82 -13.23 0.40
CA ILE A 374 -5.82 -12.93 1.84
C ILE A 374 -4.82 -13.82 2.62
N PRO A 375 -3.92 -13.22 3.42
CA PRO A 375 -2.85 -13.94 4.11
C PRO A 375 -3.27 -14.72 5.37
N ALA A 376 -4.47 -14.48 5.93
CA ALA A 376 -4.85 -14.99 7.25
C ALA A 376 -5.20 -16.50 7.28
N ALA A 377 -4.78 -17.19 8.34
CA ALA A 377 -4.89 -18.65 8.58
C ALA A 377 -6.24 -19.30 8.29
N GLY A 378 -7.34 -18.55 8.44
CA GLY A 378 -8.70 -19.06 8.25
C GLY A 378 -9.15 -19.24 6.80
N LEU A 379 -8.43 -18.69 5.81
CA LEU A 379 -8.93 -18.52 4.43
C LEU A 379 -8.46 -19.58 3.42
N MET A 380 -7.46 -20.40 3.77
CA MET A 380 -7.02 -21.53 2.93
C MET A 380 -7.78 -22.84 3.21
N THR A 381 -8.74 -22.85 4.14
CA THR A 381 -9.72 -23.95 4.26
C THR A 381 -10.83 -23.71 3.25
N GLY A 382 -10.69 -24.34 2.08
CA GLY A 382 -11.57 -24.20 0.92
C GLY A 382 -13.07 -24.21 1.27
N LYS A 383 -13.80 -23.39 0.51
CA LYS A 383 -15.21 -22.96 0.64
C LYS A 383 -15.34 -21.59 1.33
N LEU A 384 -15.59 -20.56 0.52
CA LEU A 384 -16.41 -19.41 0.89
C LEU A 384 -17.82 -19.93 1.26
N GLY A 385 -17.95 -20.52 2.44
CA GLY A 385 -19.24 -20.72 3.06
C GLY A 385 -19.83 -19.35 3.37
N ARG A 386 -21.12 -19.16 3.05
CA ARG A 386 -21.89 -18.00 3.48
C ARG A 386 -21.62 -17.71 4.96
N GLY A 387 -21.10 -16.52 5.26
CA GLY A 387 -21.13 -15.97 6.63
C GLY A 387 -19.94 -16.28 7.56
N LYS A 388 -18.70 -16.47 7.07
CA LYS A 388 -17.53 -16.42 7.97
C LYS A 388 -17.37 -14.99 8.52
N SER A 389 -17.70 -14.81 9.80
CA SER A 389 -17.66 -13.54 10.53
C SER A 389 -16.22 -13.04 10.71
N LEU A 390 -16.02 -11.72 10.65
CA LEU A 390 -14.80 -11.06 11.11
C LEU A 390 -14.49 -11.54 12.55
N ARG A 391 -13.31 -12.14 12.77
CA ARG A 391 -12.83 -12.50 14.11
C ARG A 391 -11.61 -11.67 14.46
N ILE A 392 -11.77 -10.86 15.50
CA ILE A 392 -10.76 -9.96 15.99
C ILE A 392 -10.62 -10.07 17.51
N VAL A 393 -9.44 -9.74 18.04
CA VAL A 393 -9.16 -9.71 19.48
C VAL A 393 -8.47 -8.40 19.82
N GLY A 394 -8.96 -7.69 20.84
CA GLY A 394 -8.31 -6.48 21.34
C GLY A 394 -6.95 -6.79 21.98
N LEU A 395 -6.02 -5.84 21.88
CA LEU A 395 -4.63 -6.00 22.34
C LEU A 395 -4.49 -6.49 23.78
N GLU A 396 -5.24 -5.93 24.73
CA GLU A 396 -5.16 -6.30 26.15
C GLU A 396 -5.47 -7.78 26.38
N LYS A 397 -6.54 -8.27 25.75
CA LYS A 397 -6.95 -9.68 25.82
C LYS A 397 -5.93 -10.59 25.14
N ALA A 398 -5.32 -10.15 24.04
CA ALA A 398 -4.27 -10.90 23.37
C ALA A 398 -2.99 -11.01 24.23
N LEU A 399 -2.58 -9.91 24.88
CA LEU A 399 -1.46 -9.87 25.83
C LEU A 399 -1.70 -10.74 27.07
N GLU A 400 -2.94 -10.82 27.56
CA GLU A 400 -3.30 -11.74 28.65
C GLU A 400 -3.16 -13.21 28.20
N GLY A 401 -3.58 -13.51 26.98
CA GLY A 401 -3.51 -14.86 26.40
C GLY A 401 -2.09 -15.40 26.23
N THR A 402 -1.07 -14.54 26.07
CA THR A 402 0.33 -14.95 25.92
C THR A 402 1.09 -15.07 27.26
N ARG A 403 0.46 -14.71 28.38
CA ARG A 403 1.06 -14.83 29.73
C ARG A 403 0.83 -16.20 30.39
N ARG A 404 0.04 -17.07 29.76
CA ARG A 404 -0.18 -18.46 30.16
C ARG A 404 0.77 -19.35 29.38
#